data_AF-A0A2P0QLL1-F1
#
_entry.id   AF-A0A2P0QLL1-F1
#
_cell.length_a   1.000
_cell.length_b   1.000
_cell.length_c   1.000
_cell.angle_alpha   90.00
_cell.angle_beta   90.00
_cell.angle_gamma   90.00
#
_symmetry.space_group_name_H-M   'P 1'
#
loop_
_entity.id
_entity.type
_entity.pdbx_description
1 polymer ?
#
loop_
_entity_poly.entity_id
_entity_poly.type
_entity_poly.pdbx_seq_one_letter_code
_entity_poly.pdbx_strand_id
1 'polypeptide(L)'
;MNGAHPLQEKKRKKSIKEISPIDVYKHLPKTNCGECRESNCMAFATRVVNGELTITDCPPLFTNEHHEALTELADLLAPPVRVVTIGKDDHSIAIGGKYVLQRHEFTYHNPPPIAIDVHDLMPEAELLDRVRQIEQFSYNYIGRKLVLNAIAIRSTSHDPAVFRQAVKKIAEISQYPLILCSFDPAVMEAGLSEIPASHPLMYAATRENWKSMAELSLKYHAPLTVFAPNDLSLMRSLTKTLHTSGVSDLVLDPGTFAENGLADTINNFSLIRMQACRENDELFGFPMLGAPIAVWAGEEISEEVLKWREAITASMLLSRYADMLIMHSLDGWVLLPQLIWRFNLYTDPRKPVSVEAGVKKFGKPDRDSPVLMTTNYALTYFTVESDIKTANIDCYLVIVDTGGISVESAVAGRIFTAESIAASLKAYDIKSLVNHTTLIIPGLAARISGDTEDVTGWHILVGPKDSSGLSHYIRDHWPPEA
;
A
#
# COMPACT_ATOMS: atom_id res chain seq x y z
N MET A 1 24.61 -31.88 -42.75
CA MET A 1 24.02 -30.55 -42.98
C MET A 1 22.98 -30.33 -41.90
N ASN A 2 23.40 -29.78 -40.75
CA ASN A 2 22.51 -29.53 -39.62
C ASN A 2 22.02 -28.09 -39.74
N GLY A 3 20.79 -27.92 -40.22
CA GLY A 3 20.09 -26.65 -40.20
C GLY A 3 19.74 -26.28 -38.76
N ALA A 4 20.53 -25.40 -38.16
CA ALA A 4 20.12 -24.68 -36.97
C ALA A 4 19.00 -23.71 -37.38
N HIS A 5 17.76 -24.00 -36.97
CA HIS A 5 16.69 -23.01 -36.98
C HIS A 5 17.12 -21.83 -36.06
N PRO A 6 17.09 -20.57 -36.53
CA PRO A 6 17.28 -19.44 -35.65
C PRO A 6 16.13 -19.42 -34.64
N LEU A 7 16.45 -19.46 -33.35
CA LEU A 7 15.50 -19.09 -32.30
C LEU A 7 14.98 -17.68 -32.65
N GLN A 8 13.69 -17.57 -32.95
CA GLN A 8 13.05 -16.27 -33.11
C GLN A 8 13.33 -15.47 -31.83
N GLU A 9 14.07 -14.37 -31.96
CA GLU A 9 14.22 -13.39 -30.89
C GLU A 9 12.81 -12.94 -30.49
N LYS A 10 12.33 -13.40 -29.32
CA LYS A 10 11.12 -12.85 -28.71
C LYS A 10 11.34 -11.34 -28.61
N LYS A 11 10.57 -10.54 -29.34
CA LYS A 11 10.60 -9.07 -29.23
C LYS A 11 10.52 -8.71 -27.75
N ARG A 12 11.56 -8.06 -27.21
CA ARG A 12 11.59 -7.61 -25.82
C ARG A 12 10.37 -6.74 -25.53
N LYS A 13 9.54 -7.14 -24.56
CA LYS A 13 8.43 -6.31 -24.09
C LYS A 13 9.00 -4.99 -23.55
N LYS A 14 8.44 -3.85 -23.98
CA LYS A 14 8.83 -2.55 -23.46
C LYS A 14 8.50 -2.48 -21.97
N SER A 15 9.42 -2.00 -21.16
CA SER A 15 9.14 -1.66 -19.75
C SER A 15 8.24 -0.42 -19.67
N ILE A 16 7.57 -0.22 -18.55
CA ILE A 16 6.67 0.95 -18.35
C ILE A 16 7.37 2.29 -18.61
N LYS A 17 8.70 2.37 -18.41
CA LYS A 17 9.50 3.58 -18.65
C LYS A 17 9.82 3.82 -20.14
N GLU A 18 9.69 2.79 -20.97
CA GLU A 18 9.95 2.84 -22.42
C GLU A 18 8.67 3.01 -23.24
N ILE A 19 7.51 2.81 -22.61
CA ILE A 19 6.21 3.04 -23.24
C ILE A 19 6.01 4.55 -23.34
N SER A 20 5.87 5.04 -24.57
CA SER A 20 5.61 6.45 -24.84
C SER A 20 4.11 6.74 -24.86
N PRO A 21 3.68 8.00 -24.63
CA PRO A 21 2.28 8.38 -24.84
C PRO A 21 1.76 8.06 -26.24
N ILE A 22 2.65 8.08 -27.24
CA ILE A 22 2.32 7.71 -28.63
C ILE A 22 1.98 6.22 -28.74
N ASP A 23 2.69 5.35 -28.00
CA ASP A 23 2.41 3.92 -28.01
C ASP A 23 0.99 3.66 -27.48
N VAL A 24 0.59 4.31 -26.37
CA VAL A 24 -0.77 4.22 -25.84
C VAL A 24 -1.80 4.85 -26.79
N TYR A 25 -1.53 6.06 -27.29
CA TYR A 25 -2.44 6.81 -28.16
C TYR A 25 -2.83 6.07 -29.43
N LYS A 26 -1.94 5.22 -29.97
CA LYS A 26 -2.23 4.41 -31.17
C LYS A 26 -3.44 3.51 -31.00
N HIS A 27 -3.65 2.98 -29.80
CA HIS A 27 -4.72 2.05 -29.44
C HIS A 27 -5.96 2.74 -28.83
N LEU A 28 -5.93 4.07 -28.65
CA LEU A 28 -7.10 4.80 -28.16
C LEU A 28 -8.14 5.05 -29.29
N PRO A 29 -9.42 5.26 -28.93
CA PRO A 29 -10.50 5.57 -29.89
C PRO A 29 -10.31 6.85 -30.71
N LYS A 30 -9.45 7.78 -30.25
CA LYS A 30 -9.15 9.08 -30.91
C LYS A 30 -10.38 9.97 -31.11
N THR A 31 -11.42 9.80 -30.29
CA THR A 31 -12.66 10.59 -30.35
C THR A 31 -12.53 11.98 -29.72
N ASN A 32 -11.57 12.17 -28.81
CA ASN A 32 -11.40 13.41 -28.04
C ASN A 32 -12.69 13.88 -27.35
N CYS A 33 -13.52 12.94 -26.88
CA CYS A 33 -14.85 13.19 -26.31
C CYS A 33 -14.86 13.92 -24.96
N GLY A 34 -13.75 13.85 -24.19
CA GLY A 34 -13.67 14.45 -22.86
C GLY A 34 -14.40 13.68 -21.75
N GLU A 35 -14.95 12.48 -22.02
CA GLU A 35 -15.63 11.65 -21.00
C GLU A 35 -14.70 11.22 -19.86
N CYS A 36 -13.41 11.09 -20.16
CA CYS A 36 -12.34 10.85 -19.19
C CYS A 36 -11.86 12.12 -18.45
N ARG A 37 -12.53 13.27 -18.65
CA ARG A 37 -12.18 14.60 -18.12
C ARG A 37 -10.83 15.14 -18.57
N GLU A 38 -10.26 14.55 -19.61
CA GLU A 38 -9.03 15.02 -20.25
C GLU A 38 -9.34 15.90 -21.47
N SER A 39 -8.43 16.83 -21.75
CA SER A 39 -8.57 17.79 -22.86
C SER A 39 -8.59 17.12 -24.24
N ASN A 40 -7.91 15.97 -24.38
CA ASN A 40 -7.89 15.14 -25.59
C ASN A 40 -7.31 13.76 -25.27
N CYS A 41 -7.39 12.82 -26.24
CA CYS A 41 -6.88 11.46 -26.07
C CYS A 41 -5.35 11.39 -25.88
N MET A 42 -4.58 12.38 -26.36
CA MET A 42 -3.12 12.41 -26.13
C MET A 42 -2.78 12.81 -24.69
N ALA A 43 -3.53 13.75 -24.10
CA ALA A 43 -3.44 14.08 -22.68
C ALA A 43 -3.76 12.85 -21.81
N PHE A 44 -4.84 12.13 -22.14
CA PHE A 44 -5.16 10.85 -21.50
C PHE A 44 -4.01 9.84 -21.60
N ALA A 45 -3.48 9.61 -22.81
CA ALA A 45 -2.36 8.69 -23.03
C ALA A 45 -1.12 9.05 -22.20
N THR A 46 -0.82 10.35 -22.08
CA THR A 46 0.30 10.86 -21.26
C THR A 46 0.08 10.55 -19.79
N ARG A 47 -1.12 10.80 -19.27
CA ARG A 47 -1.46 10.53 -17.86
C ARG A 47 -1.48 9.03 -17.55
N VAL A 48 -1.89 8.18 -18.50
CA VAL A 48 -1.80 6.72 -18.37
C VAL A 48 -0.36 6.23 -18.27
N VAL A 49 0.54 6.71 -19.15
CA VAL A 49 1.97 6.36 -19.08
C VAL A 49 2.61 6.83 -17.77
N ASN A 50 2.18 7.98 -17.27
CA ASN A 50 2.62 8.48 -15.95
C ASN A 50 2.01 7.70 -14.77
N GLY A 51 1.07 6.78 -14.99
CA GLY A 51 0.36 6.06 -13.93
C GLY A 51 -0.58 6.94 -13.11
N GLU A 52 -1.01 8.08 -13.66
CA GLU A 52 -1.98 8.97 -13.03
C GLU A 52 -3.43 8.58 -13.33
N LEU A 53 -3.63 7.90 -14.46
CA LEU A 53 -4.89 7.32 -14.91
C LEU A 53 -4.66 5.87 -15.34
N THR A 54 -5.74 5.12 -15.45
CA THR A 54 -5.78 3.74 -15.91
C THR A 54 -6.61 3.65 -17.18
N ILE A 55 -6.47 2.55 -17.94
CA ILE A 55 -7.26 2.37 -19.17
C ILE A 55 -8.77 2.32 -18.91
N THR A 56 -9.19 1.91 -17.71
CA THR A 56 -10.59 1.90 -17.26
C THR A 56 -11.21 3.30 -17.15
N ASP A 57 -10.39 4.35 -17.10
CA ASP A 57 -10.86 5.74 -17.07
C ASP A 57 -11.28 6.27 -18.46
N CYS A 58 -11.20 5.45 -19.52
CA CYS A 58 -11.71 5.78 -20.85
C CYS A 58 -12.94 4.91 -21.20
N PRO A 59 -14.17 5.35 -20.87
CA PRO A 59 -15.38 4.59 -21.18
C PRO A 59 -15.52 4.18 -22.66
N PRO A 60 -15.19 5.04 -23.65
CA PRO A 60 -15.27 4.67 -25.05
C PRO A 60 -14.36 3.49 -25.45
N LEU A 61 -13.30 3.20 -24.70
CA LEU A 61 -12.41 2.07 -25.00
C LEU A 61 -13.07 0.70 -24.76
N PHE A 62 -14.14 0.65 -23.96
CA PHE A 62 -14.85 -0.59 -23.61
C PHE A 62 -16.05 -0.88 -24.51
N THR A 63 -16.21 -0.15 -25.62
CA THR A 63 -17.21 -0.48 -26.63
C THR A 63 -16.74 -1.66 -27.49
N ASN A 64 -17.69 -2.40 -28.05
CA ASN A 64 -17.40 -3.60 -28.87
C ASN A 64 -16.48 -3.29 -30.07
N GLU A 65 -16.49 -2.05 -30.57
CA GLU A 65 -15.69 -1.59 -31.71
C GLU A 65 -14.19 -1.51 -31.40
N HIS A 66 -13.82 -1.41 -30.12
CA HIS A 66 -12.43 -1.23 -29.68
C HIS A 66 -11.86 -2.43 -28.92
N HIS A 67 -12.53 -3.58 -28.96
CA HIS A 67 -12.14 -4.76 -28.17
C HIS A 67 -10.71 -5.27 -28.47
N GLU A 68 -10.32 -5.29 -29.75
CA GLU A 68 -8.95 -5.68 -30.16
C GLU A 68 -7.90 -4.67 -29.64
N ALA A 69 -8.17 -3.37 -29.83
CA ALA A 69 -7.28 -2.31 -29.36
C ALA A 69 -7.17 -2.28 -27.82
N LEU A 70 -8.27 -2.56 -27.10
CA LEU A 70 -8.29 -2.72 -25.65
C LEU A 70 -7.40 -3.89 -25.21
N THR A 71 -7.46 -5.03 -25.91
CA THR A 71 -6.66 -6.21 -25.59
C THR A 71 -5.17 -5.93 -25.80
N GLU A 72 -4.79 -5.37 -26.95
CA GLU A 72 -3.40 -4.99 -27.24
C GLU A 72 -2.87 -3.97 -26.24
N LEU A 73 -3.68 -2.98 -25.87
CA LEU A 73 -3.30 -1.95 -24.91
C LEU A 73 -3.18 -2.52 -23.49
N ALA A 74 -4.07 -3.42 -23.10
CA ALA A 74 -3.99 -4.13 -21.83
C ALA A 74 -2.70 -4.96 -21.76
N ASP A 75 -2.34 -5.69 -22.83
CA ASP A 75 -1.10 -6.45 -22.89
C ASP A 75 0.15 -5.57 -22.84
N LEU A 76 0.12 -4.43 -23.56
CA LEU A 76 1.20 -3.45 -23.57
C LEU A 76 1.46 -2.87 -22.17
N LEU A 77 0.39 -2.53 -21.45
CA LEU A 77 0.44 -1.93 -20.11
C LEU A 77 0.43 -2.97 -18.97
N ALA A 78 0.32 -4.26 -19.29
CA ALA A 78 0.25 -5.31 -18.28
C ALA A 78 1.55 -5.35 -17.46
N PRO A 79 1.44 -5.33 -16.12
CA PRO A 79 2.61 -5.34 -15.25
C PRO A 79 3.41 -6.64 -15.44
N PRO A 80 4.76 -6.57 -15.38
CA PRO A 80 5.63 -7.75 -15.37
C PRO A 80 5.25 -8.77 -14.29
N VAL A 81 4.77 -8.29 -13.13
CA VAL A 81 4.15 -9.15 -12.12
C VAL A 81 2.65 -8.97 -12.17
N ARG A 82 1.95 -10.05 -12.52
CA ARG A 82 0.50 -10.13 -12.66
C ARG A 82 -0.20 -9.75 -11.37
N VAL A 83 -1.44 -9.30 -11.51
CA VAL A 83 -2.34 -9.10 -10.37
C VAL A 83 -3.08 -10.41 -10.11
N VAL A 84 -3.13 -10.82 -8.85
CA VAL A 84 -4.00 -11.90 -8.38
C VAL A 84 -4.96 -11.32 -7.35
N THR A 85 -6.24 -11.67 -7.50
CA THR A 85 -7.32 -11.21 -6.60
C THR A 85 -7.68 -12.34 -5.64
N ILE A 86 -7.83 -12.03 -4.36
CA ILE A 86 -8.25 -12.96 -3.32
C ILE A 86 -9.50 -12.41 -2.65
N GLY A 87 -10.51 -13.25 -2.45
CA GLY A 87 -11.82 -12.81 -1.97
C GLY A 87 -12.76 -12.39 -3.10
N LYS A 88 -13.96 -11.93 -2.73
CA LYS A 88 -14.97 -11.41 -3.67
C LYS A 88 -15.50 -10.05 -3.22
N ASP A 89 -16.24 -9.41 -4.11
CA ASP A 89 -16.96 -8.15 -3.88
C ASP A 89 -16.03 -7.04 -3.32
N ASP A 90 -16.58 -6.15 -2.50
CA ASP A 90 -15.92 -4.97 -1.91
C ASP A 90 -14.82 -5.33 -0.89
N HIS A 91 -14.74 -6.60 -0.48
CA HIS A 91 -13.74 -7.09 0.46
C HIS A 91 -12.54 -7.76 -0.22
N SER A 92 -12.56 -7.90 -1.55
CA SER A 92 -11.46 -8.50 -2.29
C SER A 92 -10.16 -7.69 -2.14
N ILE A 93 -9.04 -8.41 -2.12
CA ILE A 93 -7.68 -7.83 -2.08
C ILE A 93 -6.93 -8.19 -3.36
N ALA A 94 -6.17 -7.24 -3.87
CA ALA A 94 -5.31 -7.43 -5.03
C ALA A 94 -3.84 -7.49 -4.58
N ILE A 95 -3.12 -8.53 -5.01
CA ILE A 95 -1.68 -8.70 -4.78
C ILE A 95 -0.94 -8.70 -6.12
N GLY A 96 0.34 -8.33 -6.10
CA GLY A 96 1.16 -8.20 -7.32
C GLY A 96 0.92 -6.87 -8.02
N GLY A 97 0.84 -6.88 -9.35
CA GLY A 97 0.73 -5.65 -10.15
C GLY A 97 1.96 -4.75 -10.06
N LYS A 98 3.16 -5.32 -10.11
CA LYS A 98 4.42 -4.58 -9.94
C LYS A 98 5.12 -4.35 -11.27
N TYR A 99 5.57 -3.10 -11.45
CA TYR A 99 6.21 -2.62 -12.67
C TYR A 99 7.73 -2.51 -12.58
N VAL A 100 8.26 -2.17 -11.40
CA VAL A 100 9.66 -1.79 -11.23
C VAL A 100 10.27 -2.45 -10.00
N LEU A 101 11.60 -2.52 -9.99
CA LEU A 101 12.38 -3.00 -8.84
C LEU A 101 12.57 -1.92 -7.78
N GLN A 102 12.59 -0.66 -8.16
CA GLN A 102 12.90 0.44 -7.25
C GLN A 102 11.83 1.52 -7.36
N ARG A 103 11.25 1.89 -6.23
CA ARG A 103 10.12 2.86 -6.20
C ARG A 103 10.42 4.20 -6.85
N HIS A 104 11.68 4.64 -6.87
CA HIS A 104 12.05 5.91 -7.51
C HIS A 104 12.08 5.81 -9.05
N GLU A 105 12.01 4.60 -9.62
CA GLU A 105 11.85 4.41 -11.06
C GLU A 105 10.41 4.62 -11.52
N PHE A 106 9.46 4.13 -10.71
CA PHE A 106 8.03 4.27 -10.87
C PHE A 106 7.35 3.91 -9.55
N THR A 107 6.17 4.47 -9.28
CA THR A 107 5.43 4.22 -8.04
C THR A 107 5.16 2.72 -7.87
N TYR A 108 5.26 2.24 -6.64
CA TYR A 108 4.77 0.90 -6.33
C TYR A 108 3.25 0.91 -6.21
N HIS A 109 2.60 -0.03 -6.87
CA HIS A 109 1.14 -0.21 -6.85
C HIS A 109 0.76 -1.41 -5.99
N ASN A 110 -0.48 -1.47 -5.53
CA ASN A 110 -1.04 -2.57 -4.70
C ASN A 110 -0.21 -2.84 -3.43
N PRO A 111 -0.34 -2.01 -2.38
CA PRO A 111 0.36 -2.24 -1.10
C PRO A 111 0.08 -3.65 -0.55
N PRO A 112 1.10 -4.39 -0.07
CA PRO A 112 0.95 -5.78 0.35
C PRO A 112 -0.08 -5.94 1.47
N PRO A 113 -1.13 -6.74 1.27
CA PRO A 113 -2.04 -7.10 2.35
C PRO A 113 -1.28 -7.89 3.43
N ILE A 114 -1.66 -7.63 4.67
CA ILE A 114 -1.17 -8.39 5.83
C ILE A 114 -2.33 -9.25 6.32
N ALA A 115 -2.11 -10.57 6.28
CA ALA A 115 -3.01 -11.56 6.85
C ALA A 115 -2.53 -11.99 8.23
N ILE A 116 -3.47 -12.17 9.16
CA ILE A 116 -3.17 -12.73 10.48
C ILE A 116 -3.69 -14.16 10.54
N ASP A 117 -2.89 -15.06 11.10
CA ASP A 117 -3.27 -16.46 11.21
C ASP A 117 -4.27 -16.74 12.32
N VAL A 118 -5.04 -17.81 12.12
CA VAL A 118 -5.79 -18.55 13.13
C VAL A 118 -5.56 -20.05 12.85
N HIS A 119 -5.81 -20.94 13.81
CA HIS A 119 -5.69 -22.38 13.58
C HIS A 119 -6.93 -23.16 14.00
N ASP A 120 -7.15 -24.29 13.34
CA ASP A 120 -8.35 -25.12 13.48
C ASP A 120 -8.51 -25.81 14.86
N LEU A 121 -7.43 -25.88 15.64
CA LEU A 121 -7.47 -26.33 17.05
C LEU A 121 -7.74 -25.22 18.07
N MET A 122 -7.92 -23.95 17.67
CA MET A 122 -8.21 -22.87 18.63
C MET A 122 -9.57 -23.13 19.31
N PRO A 123 -9.69 -22.93 20.63
CA PRO A 123 -10.99 -22.89 21.29
C PRO A 123 -11.91 -21.90 20.61
N GLU A 124 -13.19 -22.24 20.48
CA GLU A 124 -14.14 -21.42 19.71
C GLU A 124 -14.20 -19.97 20.19
N ALA A 125 -14.24 -19.74 21.50
CA ALA A 125 -14.26 -18.38 22.05
C ALA A 125 -13.01 -17.57 21.69
N GLU A 126 -11.83 -18.20 21.69
CA GLU A 126 -10.57 -17.57 21.32
C GLU A 126 -10.50 -17.28 19.82
N LEU A 127 -10.96 -18.22 18.99
CA LEU A 127 -11.04 -18.06 17.54
C LEU A 127 -11.91 -16.85 17.16
N LEU A 128 -13.11 -16.76 17.75
CA LEU A 128 -14.05 -15.67 17.50
C LEU A 128 -13.48 -14.32 17.95
N ASP A 129 -12.85 -14.27 19.12
CA ASP A 129 -12.24 -13.05 19.63
C ASP A 129 -11.08 -12.59 18.75
N ARG A 130 -10.21 -13.50 18.34
CA ARG A 130 -9.08 -13.22 17.46
C ARG A 130 -9.52 -12.69 16.10
N VAL A 131 -10.55 -13.27 15.48
CA VAL A 131 -11.11 -12.76 14.21
C VAL A 131 -11.64 -11.33 14.39
N ARG A 132 -12.34 -11.04 15.48
CA ARG A 132 -12.82 -9.67 15.76
C ARG A 132 -11.68 -8.69 15.94
N GLN A 133 -10.62 -9.06 16.66
CA GLN A 133 -9.44 -8.20 16.83
C GLN A 133 -8.78 -7.87 15.48
N ILE A 134 -8.72 -8.83 14.55
CA ILE A 134 -8.20 -8.63 13.20
C ILE A 134 -9.04 -7.60 12.43
N GLU A 135 -10.36 -7.79 12.38
CA GLU A 135 -11.26 -6.92 11.61
C GLU A 135 -11.42 -5.51 12.20
N GLN A 136 -11.34 -5.40 13.53
CA GLN A 136 -11.46 -4.13 14.24
C GLN A 136 -10.15 -3.35 14.32
N PHE A 137 -9.02 -3.97 13.98
CA PHE A 137 -7.73 -3.29 13.96
C PHE A 137 -7.77 -2.10 13.02
N SER A 138 -7.49 -0.92 13.57
CA SER A 138 -7.46 0.33 12.82
C SER A 138 -6.53 1.33 13.48
N TYR A 139 -5.69 1.98 12.67
CA TYR A 139 -4.84 3.07 13.11
C TYR A 139 -4.90 4.25 12.14
N ASN A 140 -5.19 5.46 12.63
CA ASN A 140 -5.19 6.65 11.79
C ASN A 140 -3.77 7.22 11.69
N TYR A 141 -3.19 7.17 10.49
CA TYR A 141 -1.87 7.71 10.19
C TYR A 141 -1.99 8.73 9.06
N ILE A 142 -1.67 10.00 9.35
CA ILE A 142 -1.65 11.09 8.36
C ILE A 142 -3.01 11.19 7.62
N GLY A 143 -4.12 11.09 8.36
CA GLY A 143 -5.48 11.17 7.81
C GLY A 143 -5.92 9.95 6.99
N ARG A 144 -5.17 8.85 7.05
CA ARG A 144 -5.48 7.57 6.38
C ARG A 144 -5.69 6.48 7.43
N LYS A 145 -6.74 5.70 7.26
CA LYS A 145 -7.02 4.53 8.10
C LYS A 145 -6.17 3.35 7.64
N LEU A 146 -5.22 2.92 8.46
CA LEU A 146 -4.43 1.71 8.26
C LEU A 146 -5.17 0.52 8.88
N VAL A 147 -5.32 -0.56 8.12
CA VAL A 147 -6.06 -1.78 8.51
C VAL A 147 -5.29 -3.05 8.12
N LEU A 148 -5.66 -4.16 8.74
CA LEU A 148 -5.32 -5.52 8.30
C LEU A 148 -6.24 -5.95 7.15
N ASN A 149 -5.90 -7.03 6.45
CA ASN A 149 -6.49 -7.27 5.13
C ASN A 149 -7.08 -8.66 4.90
N ALA A 150 -6.65 -9.68 5.65
CA ALA A 150 -7.06 -11.06 5.42
C ALA A 150 -6.85 -11.93 6.67
N ILE A 151 -7.42 -13.14 6.63
CA ILE A 151 -7.29 -14.14 7.70
C ILE A 151 -6.70 -15.42 7.10
N ALA A 152 -5.63 -15.94 7.70
CA ALA A 152 -4.99 -17.19 7.29
C ALA A 152 -5.41 -18.34 8.22
N ILE A 153 -6.17 -19.31 7.71
CA ILE A 153 -6.70 -20.44 8.49
C ILE A 153 -5.76 -21.62 8.32
N ARG A 154 -4.99 -21.94 9.37
CA ARG A 154 -4.04 -23.06 9.37
C ARG A 154 -4.69 -24.34 9.86
N SER A 155 -4.48 -25.43 9.10
CA SER A 155 -4.76 -26.76 9.61
C SER A 155 -3.59 -27.24 10.45
N THR A 156 -3.74 -27.20 11.78
CA THR A 156 -2.80 -27.82 12.73
C THR A 156 -3.29 -29.18 13.18
N SER A 157 -4.60 -29.46 13.04
CA SER A 157 -5.19 -30.77 13.31
C SER A 157 -4.86 -31.83 12.26
N HIS A 158 -4.63 -31.42 11.00
CA HIS A 158 -4.59 -32.29 9.82
C HIS A 158 -5.87 -33.11 9.59
N ASP A 159 -6.98 -32.75 10.23
CA ASP A 159 -8.25 -33.44 10.12
C ASP A 159 -9.23 -32.65 9.22
N PRO A 160 -9.75 -33.24 8.13
CA PRO A 160 -10.66 -32.55 7.22
C PRO A 160 -11.96 -32.05 7.88
N ALA A 161 -12.50 -32.75 8.88
CA ALA A 161 -13.73 -32.35 9.56
C ALA A 161 -13.50 -31.18 10.52
N VAL A 162 -12.39 -31.20 11.27
CA VAL A 162 -12.02 -30.10 12.17
C VAL A 162 -11.74 -28.82 11.36
N PHE A 163 -10.96 -28.94 10.29
CA PHE A 163 -10.64 -27.80 9.42
C PHE A 163 -11.89 -27.21 8.75
N ARG A 164 -12.78 -28.07 8.22
CA ARG A 164 -14.08 -27.65 7.67
C ARG A 164 -14.88 -26.82 8.67
N GLN A 165 -14.99 -27.29 9.92
CA GLN A 165 -15.75 -26.59 10.94
C GLN A 165 -15.15 -25.22 11.28
N ALA A 166 -13.83 -25.12 11.36
CA ALA A 166 -13.14 -23.85 11.59
C ALA A 166 -13.40 -22.85 10.44
N VAL A 167 -13.25 -23.29 9.18
CA VAL A 167 -13.51 -22.47 8.00
C VAL A 167 -14.95 -21.97 7.97
N LYS A 168 -15.92 -22.86 8.22
CA LYS A 168 -17.35 -22.51 8.27
C LYS A 168 -17.62 -21.41 9.31
N LYS A 169 -17.12 -21.58 10.53
CA LYS A 169 -17.31 -20.62 11.62
C LYS A 169 -16.76 -19.24 11.29
N ILE A 170 -15.57 -19.18 10.68
CA ILE A 170 -14.94 -17.92 10.29
C ILE A 170 -15.73 -17.25 9.15
N ALA A 171 -16.18 -18.04 8.17
CA ALA A 171 -17.00 -17.53 7.06
C ALA A 171 -18.38 -17.00 7.49
N GLU A 172 -18.94 -17.51 8.59
CA GLU A 172 -20.22 -17.04 9.15
C GLU A 172 -20.11 -15.67 9.85
N ILE A 173 -18.91 -15.28 10.30
CA ILE A 173 -18.71 -14.07 11.13
C ILE A 173 -17.89 -12.98 10.45
N SER A 174 -17.14 -13.30 9.39
CA SER A 174 -16.17 -12.41 8.74
C SER A 174 -16.39 -12.36 7.24
N GLN A 175 -16.18 -11.18 6.67
CA GLN A 175 -16.18 -10.96 5.21
C GLN A 175 -14.77 -10.77 4.66
N TYR A 176 -13.74 -10.82 5.51
CA TYR A 176 -12.36 -10.67 5.09
C TYR A 176 -11.94 -11.83 4.15
N PRO A 177 -11.09 -11.56 3.16
CA PRO A 177 -10.47 -12.59 2.33
C PRO A 177 -9.79 -13.66 3.19
N LEU A 178 -9.99 -14.92 2.78
CA LEU A 178 -9.48 -16.08 3.49
C LEU A 178 -8.32 -16.72 2.73
N ILE A 179 -7.33 -17.20 3.48
CA ILE A 179 -6.24 -18.03 3.00
C ILE A 179 -6.37 -19.37 3.71
N LEU A 180 -6.53 -20.45 2.96
CA LEU A 180 -6.60 -21.80 3.53
C LEU A 180 -5.21 -22.42 3.49
N CYS A 181 -4.66 -22.77 4.65
CA CYS A 181 -3.30 -23.28 4.79
C CYS A 181 -3.30 -24.77 5.16
N SER A 182 -3.10 -25.63 4.16
CA SER A 182 -2.85 -27.06 4.30
C SER A 182 -2.14 -27.62 3.07
N PHE A 183 -1.20 -28.54 3.28
CA PHE A 183 -0.59 -29.33 2.20
C PHE A 183 -1.39 -30.59 1.84
N ASP A 184 -2.40 -30.96 2.65
CA ASP A 184 -3.25 -32.11 2.39
C ASP A 184 -4.43 -31.70 1.49
N PRO A 185 -4.56 -32.25 0.26
CA PRO A 185 -5.68 -31.96 -0.63
C PRO A 185 -7.06 -32.29 -0.04
N ALA A 186 -7.18 -33.32 0.80
CA ALA A 186 -8.45 -33.69 1.41
C ALA A 186 -8.91 -32.65 2.45
N VAL A 187 -7.96 -32.14 3.25
CA VAL A 187 -8.22 -31.05 4.20
C VAL A 187 -8.56 -29.76 3.45
N MET A 188 -7.79 -29.45 2.40
CA MET A 188 -8.04 -28.28 1.55
C MET A 188 -9.43 -28.31 0.91
N GLU A 189 -9.83 -29.44 0.32
CA GLU A 189 -11.16 -29.60 -0.28
C GLU A 189 -12.27 -29.46 0.76
N ALA A 190 -12.06 -29.98 1.97
CA ALA A 190 -13.05 -29.85 3.04
C ALA A 190 -13.31 -28.39 3.42
N GLY A 191 -12.27 -27.57 3.52
CA GLY A 191 -12.40 -26.12 3.72
C GLY A 191 -13.06 -25.42 2.53
N LEU A 192 -12.59 -25.67 1.31
CA LEU A 192 -13.12 -25.04 0.08
C LEU A 192 -14.62 -25.30 -0.12
N SER A 193 -15.08 -26.51 0.23
CA SER A 193 -16.49 -26.87 0.06
C SER A 193 -17.47 -26.07 0.92
N GLU A 194 -17.00 -25.43 2.00
CA GLU A 194 -17.82 -24.53 2.83
C GLU A 194 -17.89 -23.11 2.25
N ILE A 195 -16.91 -22.73 1.43
CA ILE A 195 -16.77 -21.38 0.86
C ILE A 195 -16.56 -21.39 -0.67
N PRO A 196 -17.39 -22.11 -1.44
CA PRO A 196 -17.12 -22.39 -2.86
C PRO A 196 -17.13 -21.15 -3.78
N ALA A 197 -17.71 -20.05 -3.32
CA ALA A 197 -17.83 -18.80 -4.08
C ALA A 197 -17.06 -17.63 -3.45
N SER A 198 -16.17 -17.88 -2.49
CA SER A 198 -15.41 -16.83 -1.81
C SER A 198 -14.04 -16.55 -2.42
N HIS A 199 -13.62 -17.31 -3.43
CA HIS A 199 -12.30 -17.20 -4.08
C HIS A 199 -11.12 -17.08 -3.08
N PRO A 200 -10.97 -18.03 -2.13
CA PRO A 200 -9.91 -17.98 -1.13
C PRO A 200 -8.54 -18.32 -1.74
N LEU A 201 -7.45 -17.87 -1.13
CA LEU A 201 -6.10 -18.30 -1.53
C LEU A 201 -5.79 -19.68 -0.95
N MET A 202 -5.42 -20.63 -1.81
CA MET A 202 -5.00 -21.97 -1.41
C MET A 202 -3.49 -22.03 -1.16
N TYR A 203 -3.10 -22.31 0.08
CA TYR A 203 -1.71 -22.53 0.46
C TYR A 203 -1.51 -24.01 0.86
N ALA A 204 -0.78 -24.85 0.12
CA ALA A 204 -0.09 -24.58 -1.15
C ALA A 204 0.18 -25.87 -1.97
N ALA A 205 0.47 -25.68 -3.26
CA ALA A 205 0.99 -26.70 -4.16
C ALA A 205 2.51 -26.89 -3.99
N THR A 206 2.91 -28.14 -3.84
CA THR A 206 4.29 -28.63 -3.65
C THR A 206 4.64 -29.64 -4.75
N ARG A 207 5.87 -30.16 -4.74
CA ARG A 207 6.29 -31.21 -5.69
C ARG A 207 5.41 -32.46 -5.58
N GLU A 208 4.93 -32.77 -4.39
CA GLU A 208 4.23 -34.02 -4.09
C GLU A 208 2.72 -33.93 -4.37
N ASN A 209 2.11 -32.75 -4.22
CA ASN A 209 0.65 -32.59 -4.25
C ASN A 209 0.11 -31.70 -5.39
N TRP A 210 0.99 -31.14 -6.25
CA TRP A 210 0.59 -30.10 -7.22
C TRP A 210 -0.59 -30.49 -8.10
N LYS A 211 -0.70 -31.76 -8.49
CA LYS A 211 -1.77 -32.23 -9.40
C LYS A 211 -3.13 -32.12 -8.73
N SER A 212 -3.27 -32.67 -7.54
CA SER A 212 -4.52 -32.61 -6.77
C SER A 212 -4.87 -31.17 -6.40
N MET A 213 -3.87 -30.36 -6.02
CA MET A 213 -4.08 -28.94 -5.71
C MET A 213 -4.51 -28.13 -6.94
N ALA A 214 -4.00 -28.44 -8.14
CA ALA A 214 -4.43 -27.82 -9.39
C ALA A 214 -5.88 -28.16 -9.73
N GLU A 215 -6.28 -29.43 -9.58
CA GLU A 215 -7.66 -29.87 -9.79
C GLU A 215 -8.64 -29.12 -8.87
N LEU A 216 -8.28 -28.95 -7.60
CA LEU A 216 -9.06 -28.18 -6.63
C LEU A 216 -9.12 -26.68 -6.98
N SER A 217 -7.99 -26.08 -7.35
CA SER A 217 -7.93 -24.67 -7.77
C SER A 217 -8.84 -24.40 -8.97
N LEU A 218 -8.84 -25.29 -9.97
CA LEU A 218 -9.73 -25.20 -11.14
C LEU A 218 -11.20 -25.41 -10.78
N LYS A 219 -11.50 -26.38 -9.90
CA LYS A 219 -12.86 -26.70 -9.46
C LYS A 219 -13.53 -25.55 -8.70
N TYR A 220 -12.78 -24.85 -7.85
CA TYR A 220 -13.29 -23.78 -6.99
C TYR A 220 -12.90 -22.37 -7.47
N HIS A 221 -12.24 -22.25 -8.62
CA HIS A 221 -11.72 -20.98 -9.15
C HIS A 221 -10.92 -20.17 -8.11
N ALA A 222 -10.09 -20.88 -7.35
CA ALA A 222 -9.35 -20.33 -6.22
C ALA A 222 -7.88 -20.13 -6.61
N PRO A 223 -7.27 -18.96 -6.33
CA PRO A 223 -5.85 -18.75 -6.55
C PRO A 223 -5.00 -19.73 -5.75
N LEU A 224 -3.87 -20.15 -6.30
CA LEU A 224 -3.04 -21.23 -5.76
C LEU A 224 -1.61 -20.79 -5.50
N THR A 225 -1.14 -20.97 -4.27
CA THR A 225 0.28 -20.75 -3.92
C THR A 225 1.14 -21.91 -4.41
N VAL A 226 2.29 -21.61 -5.00
CA VAL A 226 3.37 -22.53 -5.38
C VAL A 226 4.46 -22.44 -4.33
N PHE A 227 4.63 -23.50 -3.55
CA PHE A 227 5.61 -23.58 -2.48
C PHE A 227 6.81 -24.42 -2.89
N ALA A 228 7.99 -23.79 -2.93
CA ALA A 228 9.27 -24.41 -3.27
C ALA A 228 10.39 -23.75 -2.45
N PRO A 229 10.55 -24.13 -1.16
CA PRO A 229 11.44 -23.46 -0.23
C PRO A 229 12.90 -23.57 -0.69
N ASN A 230 13.54 -22.42 -0.90
CA ASN A 230 14.92 -22.25 -1.36
C ASN A 230 15.30 -23.03 -2.64
N ASP A 231 14.32 -23.34 -3.50
CA ASP A 231 14.53 -24.04 -4.78
C ASP A 231 13.79 -23.31 -5.91
N LEU A 232 14.42 -22.25 -6.41
CA LEU A 232 13.87 -21.44 -7.50
C LEU A 232 13.73 -22.21 -8.82
N SER A 233 14.53 -23.27 -9.02
CA SER A 233 14.44 -24.11 -10.22
C SER A 233 13.18 -24.97 -10.19
N LEU A 234 12.90 -25.61 -9.05
CA LEU A 234 11.66 -26.33 -8.83
C LEU A 234 10.45 -25.40 -8.90
N MET A 235 10.53 -24.22 -8.28
CA MET A 235 9.46 -23.22 -8.34
C MET A 235 9.08 -22.92 -9.78
N ARG A 236 10.06 -22.57 -10.61
CA ARG A 236 9.83 -22.25 -12.03
C ARG A 236 9.23 -23.43 -12.80
N SER A 237 9.66 -24.66 -12.48
CA SER A 237 9.09 -25.88 -13.06
C SER A 237 7.63 -26.08 -12.64
N LEU A 238 7.30 -25.92 -11.36
CA LEU A 238 5.93 -26.06 -10.85
C LEU A 238 5.02 -24.98 -11.42
N THR A 239 5.46 -23.72 -11.44
CA THR A 239 4.70 -22.61 -12.03
C THR A 239 4.37 -22.89 -13.49
N LYS A 240 5.34 -23.37 -14.28
CA LYS A 240 5.10 -23.75 -15.68
C LYS A 240 4.06 -24.87 -15.80
N THR A 241 4.19 -25.92 -14.98
CA THR A 241 3.27 -27.07 -15.00
C THR A 241 1.84 -26.65 -14.64
N LEU A 242 1.67 -25.89 -13.56
CA LEU A 242 0.37 -25.40 -13.09
C LEU A 242 -0.27 -24.47 -14.12
N HIS A 243 0.51 -23.55 -14.69
CA HIS A 243 0.03 -22.63 -15.71
C HIS A 243 -0.41 -23.36 -16.99
N THR A 244 0.37 -24.36 -17.43
CA THR A 244 0.00 -25.21 -18.58
C THR A 244 -1.25 -26.06 -18.31
N SER A 245 -1.51 -26.37 -17.04
CA SER A 245 -2.71 -27.10 -16.61
C SER A 245 -3.96 -26.22 -16.53
N GLY A 246 -3.84 -24.91 -16.81
CA GLY A 246 -4.95 -23.97 -16.83
C GLY A 246 -5.10 -23.11 -15.57
N VAL A 247 -4.24 -23.29 -14.56
CA VAL A 247 -4.27 -22.44 -13.36
C VAL A 247 -3.59 -21.11 -13.67
N SER A 248 -4.39 -20.06 -13.85
CA SER A 248 -3.91 -18.72 -14.21
C SER A 248 -3.46 -17.88 -13.02
N ASP A 249 -4.07 -18.09 -11.85
CA ASP A 249 -3.86 -17.26 -10.67
C ASP A 249 -2.94 -17.96 -9.67
N LEU A 250 -1.64 -17.71 -9.84
CA LEU A 250 -0.59 -18.31 -9.03
C LEU A 250 0.06 -17.26 -8.11
N VAL A 251 0.47 -17.71 -6.93
CA VAL A 251 1.26 -16.93 -5.96
C VAL A 251 2.52 -17.72 -5.62
N LEU A 252 3.70 -17.09 -5.60
CA LEU A 252 4.97 -17.77 -5.38
C LEU A 252 5.37 -17.66 -3.91
N ASP A 253 5.74 -18.79 -3.29
CA ASP A 253 6.37 -18.81 -1.97
C ASP A 253 7.73 -19.55 -2.06
N PRO A 254 8.85 -18.81 -2.11
CA PRO A 254 10.19 -19.39 -2.14
C PRO A 254 10.68 -19.83 -0.76
N GLY A 255 9.81 -19.83 0.25
CA GLY A 255 10.15 -20.02 1.65
C GLY A 255 10.53 -18.70 2.33
N THR A 256 10.12 -18.57 3.58
CA THR A 256 10.56 -17.50 4.49
C THR A 256 11.36 -18.10 5.61
N PHE A 257 12.66 -17.84 5.59
CA PHE A 257 13.63 -18.23 6.60
C PHE A 257 14.09 -16.99 7.36
N ALA A 258 13.99 -17.02 8.68
CA ALA A 258 14.44 -15.92 9.55
C ALA A 258 15.87 -16.14 10.04
N GLU A 259 16.40 -15.16 10.78
CA GLU A 259 17.73 -15.22 11.41
C GLU A 259 18.85 -15.56 10.41
N ASN A 260 19.52 -16.70 10.60
CA ASN A 260 20.60 -17.14 9.73
C ASN A 260 20.14 -17.37 8.29
N GLY A 261 18.87 -17.71 8.07
CA GLY A 261 18.28 -17.88 6.74
C GLY A 261 17.73 -16.59 6.12
N LEU A 262 17.75 -15.45 6.84
CA LEU A 262 17.19 -14.19 6.33
C LEU A 262 17.86 -13.73 5.04
N ALA A 263 19.17 -13.98 4.89
CA ALA A 263 19.90 -13.65 3.68
C ALA A 263 19.34 -14.40 2.45
N ASP A 264 19.04 -15.69 2.61
CA ASP A 264 18.46 -16.52 1.55
C ASP A 264 17.06 -16.05 1.18
N THR A 265 16.22 -15.74 2.18
CA THR A 265 14.89 -15.14 1.97
C THR A 265 14.99 -13.88 1.14
N ILE A 266 15.83 -12.93 1.54
CA ILE A 266 15.96 -11.65 0.83
C ILE A 266 16.52 -11.84 -0.57
N ASN A 267 17.48 -12.75 -0.74
CA ASN A 267 18.04 -13.07 -2.04
C ASN A 267 16.97 -13.67 -2.97
N ASN A 268 16.21 -14.66 -2.51
CA ASN A 268 15.19 -15.34 -3.32
C ASN A 268 14.10 -14.37 -3.80
N PHE A 269 13.52 -13.56 -2.91
CA PHE A 269 12.52 -12.57 -3.30
C PHE A 269 13.10 -11.52 -4.26
N SER A 270 14.36 -11.13 -4.07
CA SER A 270 15.04 -10.17 -4.95
C SER A 270 15.28 -10.74 -6.35
N LEU A 271 15.72 -11.99 -6.44
CA LEU A 271 15.97 -12.66 -7.70
C LEU A 271 14.66 -12.85 -8.47
N ILE A 272 13.60 -13.34 -7.83
CA ILE A 272 12.28 -13.52 -8.48
C ILE A 272 11.78 -12.18 -9.02
N ARG A 273 11.77 -11.11 -8.20
CA ARG A 273 11.33 -9.78 -8.67
C ARG A 273 12.18 -9.27 -9.82
N MET A 274 13.50 -9.47 -9.76
CA MET A 274 14.42 -9.03 -10.80
C MET A 274 14.16 -9.77 -12.12
N GLN A 275 14.00 -11.09 -12.08
CA GLN A 275 13.68 -11.89 -13.26
C GLN A 275 12.36 -11.47 -13.88
N ALA A 276 11.34 -11.19 -13.07
CA ALA A 276 10.06 -10.69 -13.59
C ALA A 276 10.20 -9.28 -14.20
N CYS A 277 10.74 -8.31 -13.47
CA CYS A 277 10.69 -6.89 -13.87
C CYS A 277 11.80 -6.46 -14.86
N ARG A 278 12.97 -7.13 -14.88
CA ARG A 278 14.08 -6.78 -15.78
C ARG A 278 14.17 -7.73 -16.96
N GLU A 279 14.08 -9.03 -16.70
CA GLU A 279 14.25 -10.07 -17.70
C GLU A 279 12.92 -10.49 -18.37
N ASN A 280 11.78 -10.00 -17.88
CA ASN A 280 10.44 -10.39 -18.32
C ASN A 280 10.21 -11.91 -18.26
N ASP A 281 10.75 -12.59 -17.24
CA ASP A 281 10.45 -14.02 -17.02
C ASP A 281 9.00 -14.18 -16.54
N GLU A 282 8.12 -14.56 -17.46
CA GLU A 282 6.70 -14.79 -17.20
C GLU A 282 6.45 -15.86 -16.12
N LEU A 283 7.35 -16.83 -15.93
CA LEU A 283 7.22 -17.87 -14.91
C LEU A 283 7.54 -17.38 -13.50
N PHE A 284 8.23 -16.24 -13.39
CA PHE A 284 8.40 -15.50 -12.13
C PHE A 284 7.51 -14.24 -12.09
N GLY A 285 6.69 -14.01 -13.11
CA GLY A 285 5.77 -12.88 -13.25
C GLY A 285 4.51 -12.99 -12.38
N PHE A 286 4.59 -13.64 -11.23
CA PHE A 286 3.48 -13.87 -10.30
C PHE A 286 3.80 -13.24 -8.94
N PRO A 287 2.77 -12.81 -8.17
CA PRO A 287 2.97 -12.20 -6.87
C PRO A 287 3.65 -13.17 -5.89
N MET A 288 4.42 -12.64 -4.95
CA MET A 288 5.12 -13.42 -3.92
C MET A 288 4.46 -13.31 -2.55
N LEU A 289 4.27 -14.43 -1.87
CA LEU A 289 3.82 -14.50 -0.48
C LEU A 289 5.03 -14.63 0.45
N GLY A 290 5.13 -13.74 1.44
CA GLY A 290 6.03 -13.86 2.57
C GLY A 290 5.33 -14.39 3.80
N ALA A 291 5.97 -15.28 4.54
CA ALA A 291 5.43 -15.88 5.75
C ALA A 291 6.31 -15.58 6.97
N PRO A 292 6.39 -14.32 7.47
CA PRO A 292 7.04 -14.00 8.73
C PRO A 292 6.61 -14.90 9.90
N ILE A 293 5.37 -15.41 9.85
CA ILE A 293 4.86 -16.41 10.79
C ILE A 293 5.75 -17.66 10.94
N ALA A 294 6.61 -17.97 9.96
CA ALA A 294 7.52 -19.12 10.02
C ALA A 294 8.46 -19.08 11.25
N VAL A 295 8.72 -17.92 11.86
CA VAL A 295 9.50 -17.83 13.10
C VAL A 295 8.87 -18.61 14.25
N TRP A 296 7.54 -18.75 14.25
CA TRP A 296 6.78 -19.44 15.29
C TRP A 296 6.82 -20.97 15.16
N ALA A 297 7.45 -21.50 14.12
CA ALA A 297 7.65 -22.94 13.93
C ALA A 297 8.99 -23.45 14.54
N GLY A 298 9.83 -22.55 15.05
CA GLY A 298 11.14 -22.89 15.62
C GLY A 298 11.09 -23.41 17.06
N GLU A 299 12.27 -23.67 17.61
CA GLU A 299 12.45 -24.16 19.00
C GLU A 299 12.46 -23.02 20.05
N GLU A 300 12.48 -21.76 19.61
CA GLU A 300 12.46 -20.60 20.52
C GLU A 300 11.14 -20.54 21.27
N ILE A 301 11.21 -20.42 22.60
CA ILE A 301 10.04 -20.43 23.49
C ILE A 301 9.67 -19.01 23.92
N SER A 302 10.61 -18.07 23.86
CA SER A 302 10.35 -16.68 24.25
C SER A 302 9.46 -15.99 23.23
N GLU A 303 8.20 -15.77 23.61
CA GLU A 303 7.20 -15.09 22.79
C GLU A 303 7.67 -13.69 22.37
N GLU A 304 8.30 -12.93 23.26
CA GLU A 304 8.81 -11.60 22.94
C GLU A 304 9.89 -11.65 21.84
N VAL A 305 10.79 -12.64 21.90
CA VAL A 305 11.84 -12.83 20.90
C VAL A 305 11.23 -13.25 19.56
N LEU A 306 10.23 -14.14 19.56
CA LEU A 306 9.49 -14.52 18.35
C LEU A 306 8.80 -13.32 17.71
N LYS A 307 8.11 -12.49 18.50
CA LYS A 307 7.47 -11.25 18.03
C LYS A 307 8.46 -10.28 17.40
N TRP A 308 9.64 -10.10 18.02
CA TRP A 308 10.71 -9.29 17.45
C TRP A 308 11.22 -9.84 16.11
N ARG A 309 11.47 -11.15 16.03
CA ARG A 309 11.92 -11.81 14.80
C ARG A 309 10.87 -11.71 13.69
N GLU A 310 9.59 -11.86 14.03
CA GLU A 310 8.47 -11.68 13.11
C GLU A 310 8.43 -10.24 12.57
N ALA A 311 8.51 -9.24 13.46
CA ALA A 311 8.47 -7.82 13.08
C ALA A 311 9.63 -7.45 12.13
N ILE A 312 10.84 -7.94 12.41
CA ILE A 312 12.03 -7.73 11.57
C ILE A 312 11.84 -8.40 10.20
N THR A 313 11.45 -9.67 10.19
CA THR A 313 11.24 -10.44 8.95
C THR A 313 10.17 -9.79 8.06
N ALA A 314 9.06 -9.34 8.66
CA ALA A 314 7.99 -8.61 7.96
C ALA A 314 8.49 -7.30 7.34
N SER A 315 9.24 -6.49 8.10
CA SER A 315 9.80 -5.22 7.60
C SER A 315 10.73 -5.43 6.41
N MET A 316 11.57 -6.46 6.49
CA MET A 316 12.51 -6.82 5.42
C MET A 316 11.77 -7.30 4.17
N LEU A 317 10.75 -8.15 4.32
CA LEU A 317 9.95 -8.66 3.20
C LEU A 317 9.10 -7.58 2.53
N LEU A 318 8.52 -6.65 3.29
CA LEU A 318 7.85 -5.46 2.72
C LEU A 318 8.83 -4.62 1.90
N SER A 319 10.06 -4.44 2.40
CA SER A 319 11.13 -3.71 1.70
C SER A 319 11.64 -4.46 0.47
N ARG A 320 11.60 -5.79 0.51
CA ARG A 320 12.16 -6.71 -0.49
C ARG A 320 11.07 -7.59 -1.08
N TYR A 321 10.08 -6.91 -1.64
CA TYR A 321 9.23 -7.40 -2.72
C TYR A 321 8.17 -8.44 -2.38
N ALA A 322 7.92 -8.79 -1.12
CA ALA A 322 6.73 -9.55 -0.79
C ALA A 322 5.48 -8.77 -1.23
N ASP A 323 4.58 -9.45 -1.93
CA ASP A 323 3.30 -8.90 -2.38
C ASP A 323 2.18 -9.16 -1.38
N MET A 324 2.42 -10.02 -0.38
CA MET A 324 1.51 -10.35 0.71
C MET A 324 2.33 -10.89 1.89
N LEU A 325 1.86 -10.66 3.12
CA LEU A 325 2.43 -11.27 4.33
C LEU A 325 1.41 -12.11 5.10
N ILE A 326 1.86 -13.22 5.69
CA ILE A 326 1.16 -13.93 6.76
C ILE A 326 1.94 -13.75 8.06
N MET A 327 1.27 -13.22 9.09
CA MET A 327 1.82 -12.96 10.42
C MET A 327 0.95 -13.59 11.52
N HIS A 328 1.49 -13.72 12.74
CA HIS A 328 0.82 -14.22 13.92
C HIS A 328 0.54 -13.14 14.97
N SER A 329 1.48 -12.23 15.21
CA SER A 329 1.36 -11.23 16.27
C SER A 329 0.26 -10.20 16.00
N LEU A 330 -0.49 -9.84 17.05
CA LEU A 330 -1.48 -8.75 17.02
C LEU A 330 -1.04 -7.50 17.81
N ASP A 331 0.10 -7.56 18.49
CA ASP A 331 0.63 -6.44 19.25
C ASP A 331 0.86 -5.22 18.37
N GLY A 332 0.39 -4.06 18.83
CA GLY A 332 0.53 -2.80 18.09
C GLY A 332 2.00 -2.45 17.76
N TRP A 333 2.94 -2.77 18.65
CA TRP A 333 4.37 -2.52 18.40
C TRP A 333 4.97 -3.46 17.33
N VAL A 334 4.34 -4.60 17.04
CA VAL A 334 4.70 -5.47 15.91
C VAL A 334 4.05 -4.97 14.62
N LEU A 335 2.75 -4.65 14.66
CA LEU A 335 1.94 -4.32 13.49
C LEU A 335 2.14 -2.89 12.96
N LEU A 336 2.18 -1.88 13.84
CA LEU A 336 2.25 -0.47 13.43
C LEU A 336 3.49 -0.16 12.58
N PRO A 337 4.70 -0.65 12.90
CA PRO A 337 5.86 -0.47 12.03
C PRO A 337 5.62 -1.01 10.62
N GLN A 338 4.94 -2.15 10.47
CA GLN A 338 4.69 -2.76 9.16
C GLN A 338 3.70 -1.93 8.34
N LEU A 339 2.60 -1.51 8.96
CA LEU A 339 1.54 -0.76 8.29
C LEU A 339 2.01 0.65 7.89
N ILE A 340 2.77 1.32 8.77
CA ILE A 340 3.36 2.63 8.50
C ILE A 340 4.46 2.51 7.44
N TRP A 341 5.32 1.50 7.54
CA TRP A 341 6.36 1.26 6.55
C TRP A 341 5.78 0.95 5.17
N ARG A 342 4.77 0.07 5.11
CA ARG A 342 3.99 -0.20 3.89
C ARG A 342 3.42 1.09 3.30
N PHE A 343 2.78 1.93 4.11
CA PHE A 343 2.23 3.21 3.65
C PHE A 343 3.33 4.10 3.03
N ASN A 344 4.46 4.27 3.73
CA ASN A 344 5.56 5.12 3.28
C ASN A 344 6.20 4.58 1.99
N LEU A 345 6.44 3.27 1.91
CA LEU A 345 7.08 2.64 0.76
C LEU A 345 6.23 2.75 -0.51
N TYR A 346 4.90 2.64 -0.37
CA TYR A 346 3.93 2.67 -1.47
C TYR A 346 3.37 4.06 -1.77
N THR A 347 3.77 5.09 -1.03
CA THR A 347 3.46 6.48 -1.39
C THR A 347 4.16 6.84 -2.70
N ASP A 348 3.46 7.54 -3.61
CA ASP A 348 4.03 8.00 -4.88
C ASP A 348 5.22 8.95 -4.61
N PRO A 349 6.46 8.61 -5.02
CA PRO A 349 7.62 9.47 -4.75
C PRO A 349 7.60 10.80 -5.51
N ARG A 350 6.73 10.97 -6.51
CA ARG A 350 6.63 12.18 -7.33
C ARG A 350 5.63 13.18 -6.76
N LYS A 351 4.70 12.72 -5.92
CA LYS A 351 3.63 13.54 -5.35
C LYS A 351 3.76 13.57 -3.83
N PRO A 352 4.18 14.71 -3.25
CA PRO A 352 4.15 14.87 -1.81
C PRO A 352 2.74 14.66 -1.27
N VAL A 353 2.62 14.00 -0.12
CA VAL A 353 1.33 13.86 0.56
C VAL A 353 0.96 15.21 1.16
N SER A 354 -0.14 15.80 0.73
CA SER A 354 -0.61 17.10 1.20
C SER A 354 -1.99 17.01 1.87
N VAL A 355 -2.30 18.04 2.64
CA VAL A 355 -3.65 18.31 3.17
C VAL A 355 -4.28 19.46 2.39
N GLU A 356 -5.60 19.60 2.50
CA GLU A 356 -6.31 20.74 1.93
C GLU A 356 -5.86 22.04 2.62
N ALA A 357 -5.52 23.03 1.80
CA ALA A 357 -5.13 24.35 2.27
C ALA A 357 -6.37 25.16 2.70
N GLY A 358 -6.20 26.03 3.68
CA GLY A 358 -7.32 26.74 4.31
C GLY A 358 -7.12 26.93 5.80
N VAL A 359 -8.22 27.06 6.53
CA VAL A 359 -8.18 27.35 7.98
C VAL A 359 -8.87 26.23 8.74
N LYS A 360 -8.17 25.71 9.74
CA LYS A 360 -8.75 24.75 10.68
C LYS A 360 -8.84 25.33 12.07
N LYS A 361 -9.96 25.02 12.74
CA LYS A 361 -10.22 25.42 14.13
C LYS A 361 -9.84 24.27 15.05
N PHE A 362 -9.08 24.58 16.09
CA PHE A 362 -8.74 23.64 17.14
C PHE A 362 -9.33 24.10 18.46
N GLY A 363 -9.99 23.18 19.18
CA GLY A 363 -10.70 23.48 20.42
C GLY A 363 -11.93 24.38 20.19
N LYS A 364 -12.07 25.44 20.97
CA LYS A 364 -13.15 26.43 20.91
C LYS A 364 -12.59 27.85 20.76
N PRO A 365 -11.92 28.16 19.63
CA PRO A 365 -11.30 29.46 19.46
C PRO A 365 -12.37 30.55 19.36
N ASP A 366 -12.12 31.65 20.04
CA ASP A 366 -12.88 32.90 19.98
C ASP A 366 -12.18 33.93 19.09
N ARG A 367 -12.58 35.21 19.19
CA ARG A 367 -12.02 36.28 18.35
C ARG A 367 -10.66 36.81 18.83
N ASP A 368 -10.21 36.39 20.01
CA ASP A 368 -8.94 36.81 20.62
C ASP A 368 -7.93 35.64 20.68
N SER A 369 -8.32 34.49 20.13
CA SER A 369 -7.52 33.27 20.07
C SER A 369 -6.38 33.37 19.04
N PRO A 370 -5.23 32.72 19.28
CA PRO A 370 -4.06 32.82 18.41
C PRO A 370 -4.33 32.29 17.00
N VAL A 371 -3.71 32.95 16.02
CA VAL A 371 -3.64 32.50 14.63
C VAL A 371 -2.25 31.93 14.38
N LEU A 372 -2.18 30.62 14.20
CA LEU A 372 -0.98 29.88 13.85
C LEU A 372 -0.90 29.67 12.34
N MET A 373 0.30 29.51 11.80
CA MET A 373 0.50 29.18 10.39
C MET A 373 1.38 27.94 10.20
N THR A 374 1.07 27.16 9.17
CA THR A 374 1.88 26.03 8.70
C THR A 374 1.72 25.83 7.19
N THR A 375 2.45 24.87 6.62
CA THR A 375 2.30 24.47 5.21
C THR A 375 1.34 23.28 5.05
N ASN A 376 0.85 23.05 3.84
CA ASN A 376 -0.04 21.93 3.53
C ASN A 376 0.68 20.59 3.34
N TYR A 377 1.97 20.46 3.64
CA TYR A 377 2.63 19.16 3.67
C TYR A 377 2.05 18.32 4.81
N ALA A 378 1.54 17.12 4.50
CA ALA A 378 0.74 16.37 5.46
C ALA A 378 1.52 16.02 6.73
N LEU A 379 2.81 15.63 6.61
CA LEU A 379 3.63 15.36 7.79
C LEU A 379 3.85 16.60 8.66
N THR A 380 4.11 17.78 8.07
CA THR A 380 4.17 19.03 8.84
C THR A 380 2.84 19.29 9.54
N TYR A 381 1.72 19.24 8.79
CA TYR A 381 0.40 19.56 9.30
C TYR A 381 0.00 18.64 10.46
N PHE A 382 0.10 17.32 10.29
CA PHE A 382 -0.34 16.37 11.31
C PHE A 382 0.54 16.39 12.56
N THR A 383 1.82 16.75 12.43
CA THR A 383 2.70 16.99 13.59
C THR A 383 2.22 18.21 14.38
N VAL A 384 2.00 19.34 13.71
CA VAL A 384 1.47 20.57 14.34
C VAL A 384 0.08 20.33 14.94
N GLU A 385 -0.82 19.65 14.23
CA GLU A 385 -2.15 19.28 14.72
C GLU A 385 -2.07 18.45 16.01
N SER A 386 -1.21 17.44 16.04
CA SER A 386 -1.04 16.56 17.20
C SER A 386 -0.59 17.35 18.43
N ASP A 387 0.38 18.24 18.25
CA ASP A 387 0.90 19.07 19.34
C ASP A 387 -0.13 20.09 19.85
N ILE A 388 -0.89 20.72 18.95
CA ILE A 388 -2.00 21.62 19.31
C ILE A 388 -3.05 20.88 20.15
N LYS A 389 -3.48 19.69 19.69
CA LYS A 389 -4.47 18.86 20.39
C LYS A 389 -3.96 18.40 21.76
N THR A 390 -2.72 17.93 21.82
CA THR A 390 -2.09 17.45 23.07
C THR A 390 -1.95 18.59 24.08
N ALA A 391 -1.65 19.80 23.60
CA ALA A 391 -1.52 20.99 24.43
C ALA A 391 -2.86 21.65 24.79
N ASN A 392 -4.00 21.16 24.26
CA ASN A 392 -5.33 21.75 24.40
C ASN A 392 -5.36 23.27 24.05
N ILE A 393 -4.70 23.65 22.96
CA ILE A 393 -4.66 25.05 22.52
C ILE A 393 -5.91 25.35 21.69
N ASP A 394 -6.67 26.36 22.11
CA ASP A 394 -7.76 26.94 21.32
C ASP A 394 -7.17 27.92 20.29
N CYS A 395 -7.17 27.56 19.00
CA CYS A 395 -6.55 28.39 17.96
C CYS A 395 -7.14 28.21 16.55
N TYR A 396 -6.82 29.15 15.67
CA TYR A 396 -6.95 29.00 14.22
C TYR A 396 -5.61 28.59 13.63
N LEU A 397 -5.56 27.51 12.86
CA LEU A 397 -4.38 27.11 12.08
C LEU A 397 -4.60 27.40 10.60
N VAL A 398 -3.82 28.33 10.06
CA VAL A 398 -3.76 28.65 8.64
C VAL A 398 -2.80 27.69 7.95
N ILE A 399 -3.31 26.95 6.98
CA ILE A 399 -2.59 25.96 6.20
C ILE A 399 -2.36 26.56 4.81
N VAL A 400 -1.13 26.96 4.53
CA VAL A 400 -0.75 27.57 3.25
C VAL A 400 -0.43 26.49 2.23
N ASP A 401 -0.96 26.63 1.01
CA ASP A 401 -0.65 25.72 -0.09
C ASP A 401 0.77 25.92 -0.60
N THR A 402 1.64 24.93 -0.35
CA THR A 402 3.01 24.90 -0.85
C THR A 402 3.23 23.75 -1.83
N GLY A 403 2.15 23.17 -2.38
CA GLY A 403 2.23 21.95 -3.18
C GLY A 403 2.65 20.72 -2.37
N GLY A 404 2.43 20.73 -1.06
CA GLY A 404 2.82 19.65 -0.16
C GLY A 404 4.29 19.67 0.25
N ILE A 405 4.92 20.85 0.35
CA ILE A 405 6.33 20.99 0.73
C ILE A 405 6.45 21.47 2.18
N SER A 406 7.41 20.91 2.92
CA SER A 406 7.67 21.28 4.34
C SER A 406 8.05 22.75 4.49
N VAL A 407 7.94 23.30 5.71
CA VAL A 407 8.20 24.73 5.98
C VAL A 407 9.58 25.16 5.47
N GLU A 408 10.64 24.52 5.94
CA GLU A 408 12.02 24.93 5.61
C GLU A 408 12.31 24.80 4.12
N SER A 409 11.88 23.69 3.50
CA SER A 409 12.07 23.49 2.07
C SER A 409 11.26 24.47 1.23
N ALA A 410 10.04 24.83 1.65
CA ALA A 410 9.20 25.78 0.95
C ALA A 410 9.74 27.22 1.06
N VAL A 411 10.32 27.60 2.21
CA VAL A 411 11.02 28.88 2.38
C VAL A 411 12.26 28.91 1.48
N ALA A 412 13.11 27.88 1.53
CA ALA A 412 14.31 27.79 0.70
C ALA A 412 14.00 27.79 -0.80
N GLY A 413 12.92 27.10 -1.19
CA GLY A 413 12.42 27.02 -2.56
C GLY A 413 11.66 28.26 -3.03
N ARG A 414 11.50 29.29 -2.19
CA ARG A 414 10.74 30.52 -2.47
C ARG A 414 9.27 30.26 -2.87
N ILE A 415 8.68 29.22 -2.29
CA ILE A 415 7.26 28.88 -2.44
C ILE A 415 6.48 29.46 -1.25
N PHE A 416 7.05 29.37 -0.05
CA PHE A 416 6.51 29.98 1.15
C PHE A 416 7.18 31.35 1.37
N THR A 417 6.53 32.39 0.85
CA THR A 417 7.00 33.79 0.85
C THR A 417 6.00 34.74 1.53
N ALA A 418 6.43 35.97 1.83
CA ALA A 418 5.57 37.02 2.37
C ALA A 418 4.31 37.25 1.52
N GLU A 419 4.43 37.25 0.19
CA GLU A 419 3.31 37.43 -0.74
C GLU A 419 2.35 36.23 -0.71
N SER A 420 2.88 35.01 -0.67
CA SER A 420 2.05 33.79 -0.57
C SER A 420 1.25 33.75 0.74
N ILE A 421 1.87 34.21 1.84
CA ILE A 421 1.24 34.33 3.16
C ILE A 421 0.13 35.39 3.10
N ALA A 422 0.42 36.58 2.59
CA ALA A 422 -0.56 37.66 2.44
C ALA A 422 -1.75 37.25 1.57
N ALA A 423 -1.49 36.58 0.45
CA ALA A 423 -2.51 36.04 -0.42
C ALA A 423 -3.40 35.02 0.32
N SER A 424 -2.79 34.13 1.11
CA SER A 424 -3.51 33.13 1.91
C SER A 424 -4.39 33.75 2.99
N LEU A 425 -3.86 34.71 3.77
CA LEU A 425 -4.62 35.42 4.80
C LEU A 425 -5.86 36.12 4.23
N LYS A 426 -5.72 36.70 3.03
CA LYS A 426 -6.83 37.35 2.31
C LYS A 426 -7.81 36.33 1.75
N ALA A 427 -7.32 35.28 1.09
CA ALA A 427 -8.14 34.25 0.48
C ALA A 427 -9.00 33.50 1.50
N TYR A 428 -8.47 33.29 2.70
CA TYR A 428 -9.15 32.58 3.79
C TYR A 428 -9.92 33.50 4.74
N ASP A 429 -9.95 34.81 4.47
CA ASP A 429 -10.69 35.81 5.22
C ASP A 429 -10.43 35.79 6.75
N ILE A 430 -9.16 35.67 7.16
CA ILE A 430 -8.80 35.53 8.59
C ILE A 430 -9.27 36.73 9.43
N LYS A 431 -9.33 37.93 8.84
CA LYS A 431 -9.80 39.14 9.52
C LYS A 431 -11.25 39.06 9.99
N SER A 432 -12.09 38.19 9.42
CA SER A 432 -13.46 37.98 9.91
C SER A 432 -13.52 37.03 11.11
N LEU A 433 -12.46 36.25 11.36
CA LEU A 433 -12.38 35.26 12.43
C LEU A 433 -11.83 35.83 13.74
N VAL A 434 -10.95 36.84 13.69
CA VAL A 434 -10.27 37.42 14.86
C VAL A 434 -10.36 38.95 14.90
N ASN A 435 -10.18 39.54 16.09
CA ASN A 435 -10.21 40.98 16.34
C ASN A 435 -8.82 41.64 16.34
N HIS A 436 -7.76 40.85 16.19
CA HIS A 436 -6.38 41.30 16.18
C HIS A 436 -5.72 41.02 14.82
N THR A 437 -4.54 41.58 14.60
CA THR A 437 -3.71 41.35 13.40
C THR A 437 -2.37 40.78 13.82
N THR A 438 -2.39 39.64 14.51
CA THR A 438 -1.17 38.96 14.98
C THR A 438 -1.14 37.54 14.44
N LEU A 439 -0.03 37.17 13.80
CA LEU A 439 0.16 35.87 13.18
C LEU A 439 1.41 35.21 13.77
N ILE A 440 1.29 33.95 14.20
CA ILE A 440 2.42 33.15 14.65
C ILE A 440 2.89 32.27 13.51
N ILE A 441 4.08 32.56 12.99
CA ILE A 441 4.72 31.76 11.93
C ILE A 441 5.66 30.70 12.53
N PRO A 442 5.95 29.60 11.82
CA PRO A 442 6.93 28.62 12.30
C PRO A 442 8.32 29.23 12.45
N GLY A 443 9.09 28.77 13.44
CA GLY A 443 10.46 29.28 13.67
C GLY A 443 11.43 29.04 12.51
N LEU A 444 11.17 28.03 11.67
CA LEU A 444 11.92 27.77 10.45
C LEU A 444 11.66 28.82 9.34
N ALA A 445 10.59 29.60 9.47
CA ALA A 445 10.25 30.73 8.59
C ALA A 445 10.68 32.10 9.16
N ALA A 446 11.47 32.14 10.24
CA ALA A 446 11.91 33.39 10.87
C ALA A 446 12.57 34.40 9.90
N ARG A 447 13.25 33.90 8.86
CA ARG A 447 13.95 34.75 7.88
C ARG A 447 13.03 35.65 7.06
N ILE A 448 11.76 35.28 6.92
CA ILE A 448 10.78 36.04 6.13
C ILE A 448 9.83 36.87 7.02
N SER A 449 10.06 36.93 8.34
CA SER A 449 9.12 37.58 9.27
C SER A 449 8.96 39.07 9.00
N GLY A 450 10.07 39.80 8.81
CA GLY A 450 10.05 41.24 8.52
C GLY A 450 9.32 41.56 7.22
N ASP A 451 9.70 40.90 6.13
CA ASP A 451 9.03 41.06 4.83
C ASP A 451 7.54 40.70 4.92
N THR A 452 7.18 39.69 5.72
CA THR A 452 5.78 39.30 5.93
C THR A 452 5.02 40.37 6.69
N GLU A 453 5.60 40.97 7.73
CA GLU A 453 4.98 42.07 8.48
C GLU A 453 4.74 43.29 7.58
N ASP A 454 5.72 43.67 6.76
CA ASP A 454 5.61 44.77 5.80
C ASP A 454 4.51 44.54 4.74
N VAL A 455 4.42 43.34 4.18
CA VAL A 455 3.46 43.01 3.10
C VAL A 455 2.05 42.79 3.63
N THR A 456 1.91 42.15 4.80
CA THR A 456 0.59 41.79 5.35
C THR A 456 -0.02 42.90 6.19
N GLY A 457 0.81 43.73 6.83
CA GLY A 457 0.40 44.63 7.90
C GLY A 457 -0.04 43.92 9.18
N TRP A 458 0.27 42.62 9.32
CA TRP A 458 0.05 41.86 10.55
C TRP A 458 1.34 41.85 11.37
N HIS A 459 1.20 41.94 12.69
CA HIS A 459 2.31 41.72 13.61
C HIS A 459 2.72 40.24 13.59
N ILE A 460 3.99 39.96 13.27
CA ILE A 460 4.49 38.60 13.08
C ILE A 460 5.26 38.13 14.31
N LEU A 461 4.73 37.12 14.98
CA LEU A 461 5.42 36.41 16.04
C LEU A 461 6.12 35.17 15.47
N VAL A 462 7.42 35.04 15.75
CA VAL A 462 8.21 33.87 15.35
C VAL A 462 8.06 32.79 16.42
N GLY A 463 7.29 31.75 16.09
CA GLY A 463 7.10 30.58 16.93
C GLY A 463 8.33 29.69 17.04
N PRO A 464 8.22 28.55 17.75
CA PRO A 464 9.32 27.60 17.88
C PRO A 464 9.65 26.93 16.53
N LYS A 465 10.89 26.42 16.41
CA LYS A 465 11.30 25.63 15.23
C LYS A 465 10.61 24.26 15.18
N ASP A 466 10.30 23.70 16.35
CA ASP A 466 9.62 22.42 16.52
C ASP A 466 8.26 22.66 17.20
N SER A 467 7.20 22.05 16.69
CA SER A 467 5.83 22.29 17.17
C SER A 467 5.58 21.78 18.59
N SER A 468 6.39 20.86 19.10
CA SER A 468 6.34 20.42 20.50
C SER A 468 6.55 21.57 21.49
N GLY A 469 7.22 22.65 21.05
CA GLY A 469 7.40 23.87 21.83
C GLY A 469 6.19 24.80 21.90
N LEU A 470 5.11 24.54 21.14
CA LEU A 470 3.96 25.46 21.02
C LEU A 470 3.28 25.72 22.36
N SER A 471 3.11 24.69 23.20
CA SER A 471 2.46 24.84 24.51
C SER A 471 3.17 25.87 25.40
N HIS A 472 4.50 25.78 25.46
CA HIS A 472 5.31 26.73 26.24
C HIS A 472 5.32 28.11 25.60
N TYR A 473 5.45 28.18 24.28
CA TYR A 473 5.49 29.44 23.55
C TYR A 473 4.22 30.26 23.75
N ILE A 474 3.04 29.65 23.57
CA ILE A 474 1.75 30.33 23.70
C ILE A 474 1.54 30.84 25.12
N ARG A 475 1.92 30.07 26.14
CA ARG A 475 1.81 30.52 27.55
C ARG A 475 2.62 31.79 27.84
N ASP A 476 3.77 31.93 27.21
CA ASP A 476 4.71 33.02 27.51
C ASP A 476 4.50 34.25 26.61
N HIS A 477 3.96 34.06 25.40
CA HIS A 477 3.90 35.09 24.37
C HIS A 477 2.46 35.41 23.89
N TRP A 478 1.44 34.79 24.49
CA TRP A 478 0.04 35.07 24.17
C TRP A 478 -0.80 35.42 25.41
N PRO A 479 -1.57 36.54 25.38
CA PRO A 479 -1.65 37.53 24.30
C PRO A 479 -0.34 38.33 24.15
N PRO A 480 -0.04 38.85 22.95
CA PRO A 480 1.15 39.67 22.73
C PRO A 480 1.13 40.93 23.60
N GLU A 481 2.30 41.35 24.09
CA GLU A 481 2.45 42.64 24.75
C GLU A 481 2.11 43.78 23.77
N ALA A 482 1.37 44.78 24.26
CA ALA A 482 0.75 45.84 23.46
C ALA A 482 1.73 46.86 22.89
#